data_AF-A0A2D0I7P9-F1
#
_entry.id   AF-A0A2D0I7P9-F1
#
_cell.length_a   1.000
_cell.length_b   1.000
_cell.length_c   1.000
_cell.angle_alpha   90.00
_cell.angle_beta   90.00
_cell.angle_gamma   90.00
#
_symmetry.space_group_name_H-M   'P 1'
#
loop_
_entity.id
_entity.type
_entity.pdbx_description
1 polymer ?
#
loop_
_entity_poly.entity_id
_entity_poly.type
_entity_poly.pdbx_seq_one_letter_code
_entity_poly.pdbx_strand_id
1 'polypeptide(L)'
;MTLMDTIRGWFITPSMHRAPRYGRGIHALPNPDEKELFDLSSAAFVNGEILNGYEYFLSSLIHHESSFSAPHLSIERLTEEISFSLIQGSARIQGKVTKSSLEAHADIALSDKLHVAIKRHFLERDFQLTYCRFSETNGIIQLSIRLDNATITPQKIFYPLREIALNADFEKEFIAGEFDESSLLETSHLLPISQDQIALRYRFMNQWIQETKQSLIGLLSNDNTGMTSFSYLSLLLQIDYLLLPHKKMAKNISEKINGYFMDDEKLTEDKNADLEQYLSELSVMHIDYFSTQFYDSAYTFSPFEQAMHDEIAAFIDESLSKVRWYKNNRSNYVISVIYRYISLYILYNYGLHPSLRNLLHLHVEIYASDFFQAVGEAPLYDRTTKIFNETLIAQRIRESIEPYTARYKGLNDFSEHINYSDLDHFSQSFYLQLKNLDYTEL
;
A
#
# COMPACT_ATOMS: atom_id res chain seq x y z
N MET A 1 14.12 35.02 -22.87
CA MET A 1 13.72 34.62 -21.50
C MET A 1 13.70 35.88 -20.68
N THR A 2 12.51 36.36 -20.32
CA THR A 2 12.37 37.67 -19.68
C THR A 2 12.58 37.55 -18.18
N LEU A 3 13.06 38.61 -17.53
CA LEU A 3 13.29 38.68 -16.07
C LEU A 3 12.04 38.27 -15.25
N MET A 4 10.85 38.38 -15.85
CA MET A 4 9.57 37.94 -15.27
C MET A 4 9.39 36.41 -15.24
N ASP A 5 9.99 35.67 -16.18
CA ASP A 5 9.94 34.20 -16.18
C ASP A 5 10.79 33.63 -15.04
N THR A 6 11.90 34.29 -14.71
CA THR A 6 12.80 33.91 -13.60
C THR A 6 12.17 34.19 -12.22
N ILE A 7 11.38 35.26 -12.10
CA ILE A 7 10.70 35.62 -10.83
C ILE A 7 9.49 34.71 -10.57
N ARG A 8 8.78 34.22 -11.61
CA ARG A 8 7.73 33.20 -11.44
C ARG A 8 8.26 31.88 -10.88
N GLY A 9 9.49 31.51 -11.21
CA GLY A 9 10.15 30.31 -10.66
C GLY A 9 10.46 30.39 -9.16
N TRP A 10 10.50 31.59 -8.56
CA TRP A 10 10.71 31.77 -7.11
C TRP A 10 9.41 31.73 -6.29
N PHE A 11 8.26 31.93 -6.94
CA PHE A 11 6.94 31.89 -6.29
C PHE A 11 6.14 30.62 -6.59
N ILE A 12 6.69 29.71 -7.38
CA ILE A 12 6.25 28.32 -7.44
C ILE A 12 7.21 27.56 -6.53
N THR A 13 6.87 27.43 -5.26
CA THR A 13 7.40 26.34 -4.44
C THR A 13 7.21 25.07 -5.26
N PRO A 14 8.26 24.27 -5.53
CA PRO A 14 8.07 22.93 -6.09
C PRO A 14 7.03 22.25 -5.21
N SER A 15 5.94 21.76 -5.81
CA SER A 15 4.91 21.10 -5.03
C SER A 15 5.58 19.96 -4.27
N MET A 16 5.59 20.11 -2.95
CA MET A 16 6.25 19.24 -1.98
C MET A 16 6.01 17.77 -2.28
N HIS A 17 7.05 16.97 -2.04
CA HIS A 17 7.05 15.50 -1.94
C HIS A 17 5.67 14.93 -1.58
N ARG A 18 4.89 14.43 -2.57
CA ARG A 18 3.58 13.83 -2.31
C ARG A 18 3.74 12.33 -2.08
N ALA A 19 3.08 11.81 -1.05
CA ALA A 19 2.95 10.37 -0.89
C ALA A 19 2.21 9.77 -2.11
N PRO A 20 2.71 8.66 -2.68
CA PRO A 20 1.98 7.92 -3.69
C PRO A 20 0.59 7.52 -3.18
N ARG A 21 -0.44 7.83 -3.96
CA ARG A 21 -1.86 7.54 -3.67
C ARG A 21 -2.29 6.16 -4.16
N TYR A 22 -1.33 5.25 -4.31
CA TYR A 22 -1.50 3.94 -4.93
C TYR A 22 -0.88 2.85 -4.05
N GLY A 23 -1.31 1.61 -4.27
CA GLY A 23 -0.94 0.47 -3.45
C GLY A 23 -1.58 0.48 -2.07
N ARG A 24 -1.42 -0.61 -1.34
CA ARG A 24 -1.91 -0.75 0.04
C ARG A 24 -1.05 0.10 0.98
N GLY A 25 -1.65 0.57 2.07
CA GLY A 25 -0.96 1.34 3.11
C GLY A 25 -1.37 2.81 3.15
N ILE A 26 -0.51 3.64 3.73
CA ILE A 26 -0.82 5.04 4.03
C ILE A 26 -0.57 5.91 2.80
N HIS A 27 -1.59 6.68 2.39
CA HIS A 27 -1.54 7.61 1.25
C HIS A 27 -1.35 9.06 1.70
N ALA A 28 -0.54 9.25 2.73
CA ALA A 28 -0.26 10.52 3.35
C ALA A 28 1.18 10.52 3.88
N LEU A 29 1.71 11.70 4.17
CA LEU A 29 3.04 11.81 4.76
C LEU A 29 2.96 11.56 6.26
N PRO A 30 4.01 10.97 6.87
CA PRO A 30 4.09 10.88 8.33
C PRO A 30 4.06 12.28 8.95
N ASN A 31 3.77 12.34 10.26
CA ASN A 31 3.85 13.59 11.00
C ASN A 31 5.30 14.13 10.92
N PRO A 32 5.54 15.39 10.50
CA PRO A 32 6.90 15.96 10.51
C PRO A 32 7.55 15.93 11.89
N ASP A 33 6.74 16.00 12.95
CA ASP A 33 7.17 16.00 14.35
C ASP A 33 7.00 14.62 15.01
N GLU A 34 6.77 13.54 14.24
CA GLU A 34 6.50 12.18 14.75
C GLU A 34 7.50 11.76 15.83
N LYS A 35 8.80 11.91 15.56
CA LYS A 35 9.87 11.52 16.47
C LYS A 35 9.87 12.36 17.76
N GLU A 36 9.73 13.68 17.64
CA GLU A 36 9.71 14.58 18.79
C GLU A 36 8.50 14.29 19.69
N LEU A 37 7.32 14.11 19.09
CA LEU A 37 6.10 13.76 19.81
C LEU A 37 6.22 12.39 20.50
N PHE A 38 6.85 11.43 19.85
CA PHE A 38 7.10 10.11 20.44
C PHE A 38 8.06 10.18 21.65
N ASP A 39 9.10 11.00 21.56
CA ASP A 39 10.04 11.23 22.65
C ASP A 39 9.38 11.99 23.83
N LEU A 40 8.57 13.01 23.54
CA LEU A 40 7.75 13.73 24.53
C LEU A 40 6.76 12.80 25.23
N SER A 41 6.10 11.92 24.47
CA SER A 41 5.20 10.92 25.01
C SER A 41 5.93 9.99 25.99
N SER A 42 7.11 9.50 25.61
CA SER A 42 7.95 8.65 26.46
C SER A 42 8.31 9.34 27.77
N ALA A 43 8.73 10.61 27.70
CA ALA A 43 9.06 11.41 28.90
C ALA A 43 7.84 11.65 29.80
N ALA A 44 6.68 11.97 29.23
CA ALA A 44 5.44 12.19 29.98
C ALA A 44 5.01 10.95 30.76
N PHE A 45 5.09 9.75 30.16
CA PHE A 45 4.79 8.50 30.87
C PHE A 45 5.75 8.22 32.03
N VAL A 46 7.06 8.49 31.85
CA VAL A 46 8.05 8.36 32.93
C VAL A 46 7.74 9.30 34.10
N ASN A 47 7.24 10.51 33.82
CA ASN A 47 6.86 11.49 34.83
C ASN A 47 5.48 11.24 35.46
N GLY A 48 4.76 10.20 35.04
CA GLY A 48 3.40 9.90 35.52
C GLY A 48 2.32 10.81 34.92
N GLU A 49 2.64 11.60 33.91
CA GLU A 49 1.71 12.47 33.19
C GLU A 49 0.95 11.67 32.11
N ILE A 50 0.20 10.65 32.54
CA ILE A 50 -0.41 9.63 31.66
C ILE A 50 -1.16 10.24 30.49
N LEU A 51 -2.05 11.19 30.76
CA LEU A 51 -2.91 11.76 29.72
C LEU A 51 -2.10 12.59 28.70
N ASN A 52 -1.09 13.35 29.14
CA ASN A 52 -0.19 14.06 28.23
C ASN A 52 0.61 13.06 27.38
N GLY A 53 1.07 11.96 27.97
CA GLY A 53 1.75 10.88 27.25
C GLY A 53 0.89 10.32 26.11
N TYR A 54 -0.38 10.03 26.38
CA TYR A 54 -1.31 9.58 25.34
C TYR A 54 -1.59 10.64 24.27
N GLU A 55 -1.76 11.90 24.66
CA GLU A 55 -1.99 12.99 23.72
C GLU A 55 -0.81 13.14 22.74
N TYR A 56 0.43 13.19 23.24
CA TYR A 56 1.62 13.23 22.40
C TYR A 56 1.76 12.01 21.49
N PHE A 57 1.50 10.81 22.02
CA PHE A 57 1.56 9.58 21.21
C PHE A 57 0.50 9.56 20.11
N LEU A 58 -0.75 9.89 20.42
CA LEU A 58 -1.81 9.93 19.40
C LEU A 58 -1.52 11.01 18.36
N SER A 59 -1.04 12.18 18.78
CA SER A 59 -0.61 13.24 17.86
C SER A 59 0.54 12.78 16.94
N SER A 60 1.46 11.94 17.42
CA SER A 60 2.55 11.41 16.58
C SER A 60 2.04 10.55 15.42
N LEU A 61 0.85 9.96 15.54
CA LEU A 61 0.22 9.15 14.49
C LEU A 61 -0.52 9.96 13.43
N ILE A 62 -0.68 11.28 13.61
CA ILE A 62 -1.42 12.12 12.66
C ILE A 62 -0.62 12.32 11.37
N HIS A 63 -1.18 11.92 10.24
CA HIS A 63 -0.56 12.11 8.93
C HIS A 63 -0.75 13.52 8.39
N HIS A 64 0.28 14.04 7.71
CA HIS A 64 0.23 15.32 7.01
C HIS A 64 -0.22 15.12 5.54
N GLU A 65 -0.77 16.17 4.92
CA GLU A 65 -1.16 16.18 3.50
C GLU A 65 -2.23 15.14 3.08
N SER A 66 -3.17 14.83 3.98
CA SER A 66 -4.33 14.00 3.65
C SER A 66 -5.24 14.66 2.60
N SER A 67 -5.65 13.90 1.58
CA SER A 67 -6.67 14.32 0.62
C SER A 67 -8.10 14.16 1.13
N PHE A 68 -8.28 13.61 2.33
CA PHE A 68 -9.59 13.36 2.93
C PHE A 68 -10.10 14.57 3.70
N SER A 69 -11.40 14.86 3.57
CA SER A 69 -12.06 15.98 4.25
C SER A 69 -12.20 15.76 5.76
N ALA A 70 -12.38 14.51 6.18
CA ALA A 70 -12.37 14.11 7.57
C ALA A 70 -10.96 13.67 8.00
N PRO A 71 -10.52 14.03 9.21
CA PRO A 71 -9.25 13.53 9.73
C PRO A 71 -9.35 12.02 9.95
N HIS A 72 -8.26 11.32 9.63
CA HIS A 72 -8.17 9.88 9.90
C HIS A 72 -8.01 9.59 11.41
N LEU A 73 -7.59 10.58 12.20
CA LEU A 73 -7.46 10.50 13.64
C LEU A 73 -7.96 11.81 14.27
N SER A 74 -8.95 11.69 15.16
CA SER A 74 -9.48 12.79 15.97
C SER A 74 -9.17 12.54 17.44
N ILE A 75 -8.73 13.57 18.15
CA ILE A 75 -8.37 13.52 19.57
C ILE A 75 -9.14 14.64 20.28
N GLU A 76 -9.87 14.31 21.33
CA GLU A 76 -10.59 15.25 22.18
C GLU A 76 -10.11 15.13 23.62
N ARG A 77 -9.48 16.20 24.11
CA ARG A 77 -8.92 16.28 25.45
C ARG A 77 -9.94 16.91 26.41
N LEU A 78 -10.36 16.13 27.41
CA LEU A 78 -11.13 16.60 28.56
C LEU A 78 -10.24 16.59 29.82
N THR A 79 -10.72 17.14 30.93
CA THR A 79 -9.92 17.31 32.16
C THR A 79 -9.34 15.99 32.67
N GLU A 80 -10.14 14.93 32.70
CA GLU A 80 -9.78 13.63 33.28
C GLU A 80 -9.75 12.48 32.27
N GLU A 81 -10.03 12.77 31.00
CA GLU A 81 -10.09 11.77 29.95
C GLU A 81 -9.64 12.30 28.58
N ILE A 82 -9.27 11.37 27.69
CA ILE A 82 -9.11 11.63 26.26
C ILE A 82 -10.05 10.68 25.54
N SER A 83 -10.84 11.23 24.62
CA SER A 83 -11.59 10.46 23.65
C SER A 83 -10.91 10.57 22.30
N PHE A 84 -10.79 9.46 21.57
CA PHE A 84 -10.24 9.48 20.23
C PHE A 84 -11.01 8.58 19.28
N SER A 85 -10.90 8.88 18.00
CA SER A 85 -11.45 8.07 16.90
C SER A 85 -10.42 7.98 15.81
N LEU A 86 -10.10 6.77 15.36
CA LEU A 86 -9.20 6.54 14.23
C LEU A 86 -9.89 5.75 13.12
N ILE A 87 -9.48 6.00 11.88
CA ILE A 87 -9.97 5.36 10.67
C ILE A 87 -8.88 4.46 10.11
N GLN A 88 -9.26 3.24 9.76
CA GLN A 88 -8.42 2.25 9.10
C GLN A 88 -9.26 1.57 8.02
N GLY A 89 -9.20 2.07 6.78
CA GLY A 89 -9.98 1.49 5.68
C GLY A 89 -11.48 1.52 5.98
N SER A 90 -12.11 0.35 6.00
CA SER A 90 -13.52 0.15 6.34
C SER A 90 -13.82 0.22 7.85
N ALA A 91 -12.80 0.17 8.69
CA ALA A 91 -12.95 0.18 10.14
C ALA A 91 -12.81 1.58 10.73
N ARG A 92 -13.62 1.82 11.76
CA ARG A 92 -13.50 2.93 12.70
C ARG A 92 -13.23 2.34 14.08
N ILE A 93 -12.26 2.90 14.75
CA ILE A 93 -11.85 2.48 16.09
C ILE A 93 -12.09 3.66 17.02
N GLN A 94 -12.86 3.42 18.06
CA GLN A 94 -13.22 4.40 19.07
C GLN A 94 -12.48 4.06 20.36
N GLY A 95 -11.86 5.06 20.97
CA GLY A 95 -11.08 4.83 22.18
C GLY A 95 -11.27 5.91 23.24
N LYS A 96 -11.05 5.49 24.48
CA LYS A 96 -11.13 6.29 25.68
C LYS A 96 -9.93 6.02 26.56
N VAL A 97 -9.27 7.08 26.99
CA VAL A 97 -8.13 7.04 27.91
C VAL A 97 -8.52 7.76 29.20
N THR A 98 -8.17 7.16 30.32
CA THR A 98 -8.23 7.76 31.66
C THR A 98 -6.86 7.67 32.32
N LYS A 99 -6.71 8.17 33.55
CA LYS A 99 -5.48 7.97 34.32
C LYS A 99 -5.17 6.49 34.58
N SER A 100 -6.19 5.63 34.66
CA SER A 100 -6.03 4.20 35.00
C SER A 100 -5.98 3.26 33.80
N SER A 101 -6.63 3.59 32.69
CA SER A 101 -6.77 2.65 31.56
C SER A 101 -6.85 3.32 30.19
N LEU A 102 -6.52 2.53 29.17
CA LEU A 102 -6.93 2.73 27.78
C LEU A 102 -7.93 1.64 27.41
N GLU A 103 -9.06 2.03 26.84
CA GLU A 103 -10.06 1.14 26.27
C GLU A 103 -10.31 1.58 24.83
N ALA A 104 -10.28 0.65 23.88
CA ALA A 104 -10.62 0.94 22.50
C ALA A 104 -11.36 -0.24 21.87
N HIS A 105 -12.29 0.05 20.97
CA HIS A 105 -13.09 -0.95 20.28
C HIS A 105 -13.40 -0.55 18.84
N ALA A 106 -13.75 -1.55 18.04
CA ALA A 106 -14.28 -1.41 16.69
C ALA A 106 -15.58 -2.21 16.58
N ASP A 107 -16.65 -1.56 16.13
CA ASP A 107 -17.89 -2.25 15.81
C ASP A 107 -17.76 -2.92 14.44
N ILE A 108 -17.90 -4.25 14.41
CA ILE A 108 -17.69 -5.05 13.20
C ILE A 108 -19.01 -5.27 12.47
N ALA A 109 -19.95 -5.97 13.11
CA ALA A 109 -21.20 -6.37 12.47
C ALA A 109 -22.33 -6.69 13.47
N LEU A 110 -23.56 -6.69 12.98
CA LEU A 110 -24.76 -7.09 13.73
C LEU A 110 -24.80 -8.61 13.95
N SER A 111 -24.78 -9.05 15.22
CA SER A 111 -24.71 -10.45 15.63
C SER A 111 -25.85 -11.33 15.09
N ASP A 112 -27.05 -10.77 14.97
CA ASP A 112 -28.26 -11.47 14.51
C ASP A 112 -28.27 -11.73 12.99
N LYS A 113 -27.58 -10.89 12.21
CA LYS A 113 -27.42 -11.04 10.76
C LYS A 113 -26.24 -11.93 10.35
N LEU A 114 -25.37 -12.30 11.30
CA LEU A 114 -24.16 -13.06 10.99
C LEU A 114 -24.45 -14.55 10.78
N HIS A 115 -23.93 -15.07 9.66
CA HIS A 115 -23.93 -16.50 9.38
C HIS A 115 -23.11 -17.29 10.40
N VAL A 116 -23.52 -18.54 10.70
CA VAL A 116 -22.83 -19.40 11.68
C VAL A 116 -21.35 -19.60 11.35
N ALA A 117 -21.01 -19.66 10.06
CA ALA A 117 -19.62 -19.76 9.60
C ALA A 117 -18.76 -18.57 10.06
N ILE A 118 -19.32 -17.34 10.03
CA ILE A 118 -18.60 -16.14 10.47
C ILE A 118 -18.36 -16.18 11.98
N LYS A 119 -19.38 -16.61 12.75
CA LYS A 119 -19.24 -16.74 14.21
C LYS A 119 -18.13 -17.73 14.58
N ARG A 120 -17.99 -18.84 13.84
CA ARG A 120 -16.89 -19.80 14.03
C ARG A 120 -15.54 -19.21 13.64
N HIS A 121 -15.47 -18.52 12.51
CA HIS A 121 -14.28 -17.80 12.06
C HIS A 121 -13.77 -16.81 13.12
N PHE A 122 -14.65 -16.03 13.75
CA PHE A 122 -14.24 -15.13 14.86
C PHE A 122 -13.65 -15.88 16.05
N LEU A 123 -14.25 -17.01 16.46
CA LEU A 123 -13.72 -17.83 17.54
C LEU A 123 -12.35 -18.42 17.20
N GLU A 124 -12.12 -18.82 15.96
CA GLU A 124 -10.82 -19.31 15.50
C GLU A 124 -9.78 -18.19 15.49
N ARG A 125 -10.16 -17.00 15.01
CA ARG A 125 -9.30 -15.82 14.99
C ARG A 125 -8.92 -15.30 16.37
N ASP A 126 -9.79 -15.42 17.37
CA ASP A 126 -9.47 -15.04 18.75
C ASP A 126 -8.20 -15.72 19.28
N PHE A 127 -7.88 -16.94 18.82
CA PHE A 127 -6.64 -17.64 19.19
C PHE A 127 -5.38 -17.11 18.49
N GLN A 128 -5.54 -16.35 17.41
CA GLN A 128 -4.45 -15.74 16.64
C GLN A 128 -4.13 -14.32 17.09
N LEU A 129 -5.08 -13.66 17.77
CA LEU A 129 -4.93 -12.29 18.26
C LEU A 129 -4.09 -12.24 19.54
N THR A 130 -3.25 -11.22 19.65
CA THR A 130 -2.34 -11.02 20.80
C THR A 130 -2.97 -10.13 21.86
N TYR A 131 -3.47 -8.95 21.48
CA TYR A 131 -3.91 -7.89 22.37
C TYR A 131 -5.43 -7.68 22.35
N CYS A 132 -6.08 -7.87 21.20
CA CYS A 132 -7.51 -7.66 21.05
C CYS A 132 -8.32 -8.96 21.10
N ARG A 133 -9.61 -8.85 21.41
CA ARG A 133 -10.55 -9.98 21.50
C ARG A 133 -11.90 -9.62 20.91
N PHE A 134 -12.55 -10.61 20.29
CA PHE A 134 -13.96 -10.49 19.92
C PHE A 134 -14.84 -10.56 21.16
N SER A 135 -15.88 -9.76 21.16
CA SER A 135 -16.92 -9.78 22.18
C SER A 135 -18.26 -9.41 21.56
N GLU A 136 -19.34 -9.93 22.12
CA GLU A 136 -20.69 -9.48 21.78
C GLU A 136 -21.20 -8.53 22.86
N THR A 137 -21.60 -7.32 22.45
CA THR A 137 -22.22 -6.32 23.33
C THR A 137 -23.48 -5.79 22.64
N ASN A 138 -24.64 -5.91 23.30
CA ASN A 138 -25.92 -5.40 22.79
C ASN A 138 -26.28 -5.83 21.35
N GLY A 139 -25.96 -7.07 20.98
CA GLY A 139 -26.20 -7.60 19.65
C GLY A 139 -25.22 -7.13 18.57
N ILE A 140 -24.11 -6.48 18.96
CA ILE A 140 -23.02 -6.07 18.09
C ILE A 140 -21.80 -6.92 18.40
N ILE A 141 -21.18 -7.48 17.35
CA ILE A 141 -19.84 -8.07 17.47
C ILE A 141 -18.82 -6.95 17.39
N GLN A 142 -18.01 -6.85 18.44
CA GLN A 142 -16.95 -5.86 18.59
C GLN A 142 -15.61 -6.55 18.69
N LEU A 143 -14.58 -5.93 18.12
CA LEU A 143 -13.19 -6.22 18.45
C LEU A 143 -12.72 -5.17 19.46
N SER A 144 -12.14 -5.56 20.59
CA SER A 144 -11.78 -4.59 21.65
C SER A 144 -10.44 -4.87 22.33
N ILE A 145 -9.85 -3.83 22.90
CA ILE A 145 -8.66 -3.87 23.76
C ILE A 145 -8.93 -3.12 25.06
N ARG A 146 -8.26 -3.57 26.13
CA ARG A 146 -8.20 -2.86 27.42
C ARG A 146 -6.82 -3.00 28.02
N LEU A 147 -6.15 -1.87 28.23
CA LEU A 147 -4.82 -1.79 28.84
C LEU A 147 -4.89 -1.02 30.16
N ASP A 148 -4.12 -1.48 31.15
CA ASP A 148 -3.89 -0.75 32.40
C ASP A 148 -2.69 0.19 32.25
N ASN A 149 -2.81 1.40 32.81
CA ASN A 149 -1.81 2.46 32.64
C ASN A 149 -0.65 2.40 33.65
N ALA A 150 -0.59 1.42 34.55
CA ALA A 150 0.43 1.36 35.59
C ALA A 150 1.88 1.23 35.06
N THR A 151 2.08 0.61 33.89
CA THR A 151 3.42 0.44 33.28
C THR A 151 3.44 0.77 31.78
N ILE A 152 2.58 1.69 31.36
CA ILE A 152 2.39 2.00 29.95
C ILE A 152 3.56 2.79 29.37
N THR A 153 3.84 2.55 28.08
CA THR A 153 4.83 3.24 27.26
C THR A 153 4.26 3.39 25.86
N PRO A 154 4.77 4.30 25.02
CA PRO A 154 4.25 4.48 23.66
C PRO A 154 4.26 3.18 22.84
N GLN A 155 5.31 2.37 22.94
CA GLN A 155 5.41 1.07 22.25
C GLN A 155 4.32 0.09 22.71
N LYS A 156 4.02 0.05 24.02
CA LYS A 156 2.96 -0.80 24.57
C LYS A 156 1.55 -0.35 24.16
N ILE A 157 1.40 0.86 23.62
CA ILE A 157 0.14 1.38 23.08
C ILE A 157 0.08 1.12 21.56
N PHE A 158 1.20 1.32 20.86
CA PHE A 158 1.30 1.19 19.41
C PHE A 158 0.85 -0.19 18.91
N TYR A 159 1.41 -1.27 19.44
CA TYR A 159 1.10 -2.61 18.92
C TYR A 159 -0.37 -3.02 19.14
N PRO A 160 -0.98 -2.83 20.33
CA PRO A 160 -2.40 -3.10 20.52
C PRO A 160 -3.32 -2.27 19.62
N LEU A 161 -3.05 -0.96 19.46
CA LEU A 161 -3.87 -0.10 18.59
C LEU A 161 -3.70 -0.45 17.11
N ARG A 162 -2.48 -0.78 16.68
CA ARG A 162 -2.23 -1.28 15.33
C ARG A 162 -2.97 -2.59 15.09
N GLU A 163 -2.92 -3.52 16.04
CA GLU A 163 -3.56 -4.83 15.90
C GLU A 163 -5.09 -4.71 15.78
N ILE A 164 -5.76 -3.97 16.68
CA ILE A 164 -7.21 -3.77 16.56
C ILE A 164 -7.59 -3.06 15.26
N ALA A 165 -6.82 -2.06 14.84
CA ALA A 165 -7.12 -1.32 13.61
C ALA A 165 -7.03 -2.20 12.36
N LEU A 166 -5.91 -2.91 12.18
CA LEU A 166 -5.69 -3.76 11.02
C LEU A 166 -6.65 -4.96 10.98
N ASN A 167 -6.93 -5.58 12.13
CA ASN A 167 -7.83 -6.73 12.19
C ASN A 167 -9.30 -6.32 12.02
N ALA A 168 -9.71 -5.17 12.54
CA ALA A 168 -11.08 -4.69 12.32
C ALA A 168 -11.35 -4.40 10.83
N ASP A 169 -10.39 -3.79 10.13
CA ASP A 169 -10.49 -3.55 8.68
C ASP A 169 -10.52 -4.87 7.91
N PHE A 170 -9.61 -5.79 8.25
CA PHE A 170 -9.56 -7.13 7.65
C PHE A 170 -10.89 -7.89 7.80
N GLU A 171 -11.51 -7.91 8.98
CA GLU A 171 -12.79 -8.60 9.17
C GLU A 171 -13.90 -8.00 8.34
N LYS A 172 -14.00 -6.66 8.31
CA LYS A 172 -15.04 -5.98 7.55
C LYS A 172 -14.88 -6.24 6.05
N GLU A 173 -13.65 -6.21 5.54
CA GLU A 173 -13.34 -6.56 4.15
C GLU A 173 -13.66 -8.03 3.83
N PHE A 174 -13.35 -8.95 4.75
CA PHE A 174 -13.68 -10.38 4.62
C PHE A 174 -15.20 -10.59 4.56
N ILE A 175 -15.94 -9.95 5.46
CA ILE A 175 -17.40 -10.03 5.49
C ILE A 175 -18.00 -9.42 4.22
N ALA A 176 -17.54 -8.24 3.80
CA ALA A 176 -17.99 -7.59 2.57
C ALA A 176 -17.68 -8.41 1.30
N GLY A 177 -16.62 -9.21 1.32
CA GLY A 177 -16.24 -10.06 0.19
C GLY A 177 -17.08 -11.33 0.06
N GLU A 178 -17.55 -11.89 1.16
CA GLU A 178 -18.18 -13.22 1.20
C GLU A 178 -19.67 -13.21 1.61
N PHE A 179 -20.14 -12.11 2.20
CA PHE A 179 -21.47 -12.03 2.82
C PHE A 179 -22.17 -10.70 2.52
N ASP A 180 -23.39 -10.54 3.04
CA ASP A 180 -24.18 -9.32 2.89
C ASP A 180 -23.58 -8.16 3.69
N GLU A 181 -23.21 -7.09 2.97
CA GLU A 181 -22.69 -5.84 3.54
C GLU A 181 -23.68 -5.15 4.48
N SER A 182 -24.99 -5.44 4.41
CA SER A 182 -26.00 -4.88 5.33
C SER A 182 -25.80 -5.29 6.80
N SER A 183 -24.89 -6.23 7.06
CA SER A 183 -24.45 -6.64 8.38
C SER A 183 -23.37 -5.73 8.98
N LEU A 184 -22.64 -4.98 8.14
CA LEU A 184 -21.52 -4.14 8.57
C LEU A 184 -21.99 -2.85 9.25
N LEU A 185 -21.23 -2.42 10.24
CA LEU A 185 -21.46 -1.18 10.98
C LEU A 185 -20.36 -0.15 10.70
N GLU A 186 -20.64 1.12 10.98
CA GLU A 186 -19.66 2.21 10.93
C GLU A 186 -18.84 2.31 9.62
N THR A 187 -19.51 2.24 8.47
CA THR A 187 -18.88 2.37 7.13
C THR A 187 -19.21 3.69 6.43
N SER A 188 -19.87 4.63 7.12
CA SER A 188 -20.35 5.89 6.52
C SER A 188 -19.24 6.87 6.11
N HIS A 189 -18.01 6.66 6.59
CA HIS A 189 -16.84 7.44 6.20
C HIS A 189 -16.25 7.01 4.85
N LEU A 190 -16.64 5.85 4.32
CA LEU A 190 -16.16 5.37 3.03
C LEU A 190 -16.63 6.29 1.91
N LEU A 191 -15.68 6.72 1.08
CA LEU A 191 -15.96 7.64 -0.02
C LEU A 191 -16.21 6.83 -1.31
N PRO A 192 -17.31 7.08 -2.02
CA PRO A 192 -17.56 6.42 -3.30
C PRO A 192 -16.58 6.95 -4.35
N ILE A 193 -16.11 6.05 -5.22
CA ILE A 193 -15.35 6.43 -6.41
C ILE A 193 -16.32 6.94 -7.48
N SER A 194 -15.98 8.06 -8.13
CA SER A 194 -16.79 8.60 -9.22
C SER A 194 -16.97 7.61 -10.38
N GLN A 195 -18.10 7.66 -11.07
CA GLN A 195 -18.39 6.77 -12.20
C GLN A 195 -17.34 6.86 -13.32
N ASP A 196 -16.82 8.06 -13.59
CA ASP A 196 -15.77 8.27 -14.60
C ASP A 196 -14.47 7.54 -14.23
N GLN A 197 -14.08 7.60 -12.95
CA GLN A 197 -12.91 6.88 -12.43
C GLN A 197 -13.12 5.36 -12.44
N ILE A 198 -14.33 4.88 -12.10
CA ILE A 198 -14.67 3.45 -12.21
C ILE A 198 -14.57 2.97 -13.66
N ALA A 199 -15.15 3.71 -14.61
CA ALA A 199 -15.10 3.37 -16.03
C ALA A 199 -13.65 3.37 -16.56
N LEU A 200 -12.82 4.32 -16.11
CA LEU A 200 -11.41 4.40 -16.43
C LEU A 200 -10.65 3.16 -15.93
N ARG A 201 -10.79 2.82 -14.64
CA ARG A 201 -10.17 1.64 -14.02
C ARG A 201 -10.60 0.36 -14.72
N TYR A 202 -11.90 0.21 -15.01
CA TYR A 202 -12.45 -0.96 -15.70
C TYR A 202 -11.86 -1.13 -17.12
N ARG A 203 -11.75 -0.03 -17.87
CA ARG A 203 -11.16 -0.03 -19.22
C ARG A 203 -9.70 -0.48 -19.18
N PHE A 204 -8.89 0.10 -18.30
CA PHE A 204 -7.47 -0.24 -18.19
C PHE A 204 -7.25 -1.68 -17.74
N MET A 205 -8.02 -2.16 -16.76
CA MET A 205 -7.96 -3.57 -16.34
C MET A 205 -8.15 -4.52 -17.53
N ASN A 206 -9.22 -4.32 -18.31
CA ASN A 206 -9.53 -5.16 -19.46
C ASN A 206 -8.46 -5.04 -20.55
N GLN A 207 -7.97 -3.84 -20.82
CA GLN A 207 -6.88 -3.60 -21.76
C GLN A 207 -5.62 -4.37 -21.35
N TRP A 208 -5.17 -4.25 -20.10
CA TRP A 208 -3.96 -4.93 -19.62
C TRP A 208 -4.09 -6.46 -19.65
N ILE A 209 -5.28 -6.99 -19.33
CA ILE A 209 -5.54 -8.44 -19.43
C ILE A 209 -5.45 -8.88 -20.89
N GLN A 210 -6.07 -8.16 -21.82
CA GLN A 210 -6.03 -8.48 -23.25
C GLN A 210 -4.61 -8.41 -23.82
N GLU A 211 -3.88 -7.34 -23.54
CA GLU A 211 -2.49 -7.15 -23.99
C GLU A 211 -1.57 -8.26 -23.45
N THR A 212 -1.73 -8.63 -22.17
CA THR A 212 -0.94 -9.70 -21.55
C THR A 212 -1.24 -11.06 -22.18
N LYS A 213 -2.53 -11.41 -22.34
CA LYS A 213 -2.93 -12.65 -23.02
C LYS A 213 -2.42 -12.71 -24.45
N GLN A 214 -2.57 -11.63 -25.20
CA GLN A 214 -2.10 -11.53 -26.59
C GLN A 214 -0.58 -11.71 -26.70
N SER A 215 0.17 -11.14 -25.75
CA SER A 215 1.64 -11.24 -25.73
C SER A 215 2.15 -12.65 -25.42
N LEU A 216 1.32 -13.48 -24.78
CA LEU A 216 1.63 -14.88 -24.46
C LEU A 216 1.20 -15.87 -25.55
N ILE A 217 0.43 -15.43 -26.55
CA ILE A 217 0.03 -16.29 -27.68
C ILE A 217 1.30 -16.78 -28.41
N GLY A 218 1.41 -18.09 -28.57
CA GLY A 218 2.55 -18.72 -29.25
C GLY A 218 3.78 -18.95 -28.35
N LEU A 219 3.77 -18.49 -27.10
CA LEU A 219 4.80 -18.77 -26.09
C LEU A 219 4.42 -19.96 -25.18
N LEU A 220 3.27 -20.61 -25.39
CA LEU A 220 2.70 -21.67 -24.53
C LEU A 220 3.36 -23.06 -24.69
N SER A 221 4.69 -23.13 -24.86
CA SER A 221 5.46 -24.38 -24.72
C SER A 221 5.98 -24.51 -23.28
N ASN A 222 6.17 -25.74 -22.79
CA ASN A 222 6.67 -26.02 -21.43
C ASN A 222 7.99 -25.29 -21.09
N ASP A 223 8.80 -24.95 -22.10
CA ASP A 223 10.06 -24.21 -21.92
C ASP A 223 9.88 -22.74 -21.47
N ASN A 224 8.66 -22.20 -21.49
CA ASN A 224 8.36 -20.79 -21.21
C ASN A 224 7.48 -20.57 -19.96
N THR A 225 7.29 -21.58 -19.13
CA THR A 225 6.40 -21.53 -17.95
C THR A 225 6.73 -20.39 -16.99
N GLY A 226 8.02 -20.12 -16.77
CA GLY A 226 8.46 -18.97 -15.97
C GLY A 226 8.07 -17.62 -16.58
N MET A 227 8.06 -17.48 -17.92
CA MET A 227 7.65 -16.25 -18.59
C MET A 227 6.16 -15.96 -18.40
N THR A 228 5.34 -17.01 -18.47
CA THR A 228 3.91 -16.94 -18.17
C THR A 228 3.68 -16.53 -16.72
N SER A 229 4.39 -17.13 -15.77
CA SER A 229 4.28 -16.79 -14.35
C SER A 229 4.58 -15.32 -14.08
N PHE A 230 5.72 -14.81 -14.58
CA PHE A 230 6.07 -13.39 -14.41
C PHE A 230 5.02 -12.46 -15.00
N SER A 231 4.45 -12.83 -16.15
CA SER A 231 3.44 -12.02 -16.83
C SER A 231 2.14 -11.93 -16.03
N TYR A 232 1.61 -13.06 -15.55
CA TYR A 232 0.37 -13.07 -14.78
C TYR A 232 0.55 -12.47 -13.39
N LEU A 233 1.65 -12.78 -12.69
CA LEU A 233 1.93 -12.18 -11.38
C LEU A 233 2.11 -10.66 -11.49
N SER A 234 2.91 -10.19 -12.47
CA SER A 234 3.08 -8.74 -12.68
C SER A 234 1.76 -8.05 -13.01
N LEU A 235 0.86 -8.70 -13.75
CA LEU A 235 -0.46 -8.15 -14.07
C LEU A 235 -1.35 -8.05 -12.83
N LEU A 236 -1.43 -9.11 -12.01
CA LEU A 236 -2.23 -9.08 -10.78
C LEU A 236 -1.70 -8.04 -9.79
N LEU A 237 -0.38 -7.95 -9.61
CA LEU A 237 0.24 -6.94 -8.76
C LEU A 237 -0.02 -5.53 -9.29
N GLN A 238 -0.03 -5.32 -10.62
CA GLN A 238 -0.37 -4.03 -11.21
C GLN A 238 -1.84 -3.67 -10.99
N ILE A 239 -2.75 -4.62 -11.15
CA ILE A 239 -4.18 -4.43 -10.89
C ILE A 239 -4.40 -4.04 -9.42
N ASP A 240 -3.79 -4.77 -8.48
CA ASP A 240 -3.89 -4.44 -7.06
C ASP A 240 -3.33 -3.06 -6.74
N TYR A 241 -2.14 -2.75 -7.26
CA TYR A 241 -1.44 -1.51 -6.95
C TYR A 241 -2.13 -0.27 -7.54
N LEU A 242 -2.47 -0.29 -8.83
CA LEU A 242 -3.00 0.90 -9.54
C LEU A 242 -4.51 1.08 -9.38
N LEU A 243 -5.28 -0.01 -9.27
CA LEU A 243 -6.73 0.09 -9.17
C LEU A 243 -7.21 0.05 -7.71
N LEU A 244 -6.42 -0.55 -6.82
CA LEU A 244 -6.71 -0.69 -5.39
C LEU A 244 -8.11 -1.27 -5.14
N PRO A 245 -8.40 -2.51 -5.59
CA PRO A 245 -9.69 -3.13 -5.33
C PRO A 245 -9.87 -3.42 -3.83
N HIS A 246 -11.08 -3.67 -3.41
CA HIS A 246 -11.46 -4.04 -2.04
C HIS A 246 -12.30 -5.32 -2.06
N LYS A 247 -12.66 -5.82 -0.88
CA LYS A 247 -13.62 -6.93 -0.72
C LYS A 247 -13.16 -8.19 -1.46
N LYS A 248 -14.06 -8.83 -2.20
CA LYS A 248 -13.83 -10.11 -2.88
C LYS A 248 -12.72 -10.02 -3.92
N MET A 249 -12.66 -8.95 -4.69
CA MET A 249 -11.62 -8.80 -5.71
C MET A 249 -10.23 -8.69 -5.08
N ALA A 250 -10.06 -7.89 -4.02
CA ALA A 250 -8.79 -7.80 -3.29
C ALA A 250 -8.38 -9.15 -2.69
N LYS A 251 -9.32 -9.82 -2.02
CA LYS A 251 -9.12 -11.14 -1.43
C LYS A 251 -8.65 -12.15 -2.48
N ASN A 252 -9.37 -12.27 -3.58
CA ASN A 252 -9.04 -13.24 -4.63
C ASN A 252 -7.67 -12.95 -5.27
N ILE A 253 -7.31 -11.68 -5.50
CA ILE A 253 -5.97 -11.33 -5.98
C ILE A 253 -4.91 -11.80 -4.99
N SER A 254 -5.09 -11.52 -3.69
CA SER A 254 -4.16 -11.93 -2.64
C SER A 254 -4.02 -13.46 -2.56
N GLU A 255 -5.13 -14.20 -2.58
CA GLU A 255 -5.13 -15.67 -2.57
C GLU A 255 -4.41 -16.26 -3.79
N LYS A 256 -4.58 -15.65 -4.97
CA LYS A 256 -3.93 -16.11 -6.20
C LYS A 256 -2.43 -15.84 -6.20
N ILE A 257 -2.00 -14.67 -5.73
CA ILE A 257 -0.57 -14.35 -5.59
C ILE A 257 0.07 -15.27 -4.54
N ASN A 258 -0.52 -15.36 -3.35
CA ASN A 258 0.02 -16.19 -2.27
C ASN A 258 0.03 -17.67 -2.64
N GLY A 259 -1.06 -18.19 -3.21
CA GLY A 259 -1.19 -19.57 -3.66
C GLY A 259 -0.13 -19.97 -4.68
N TYR A 260 0.34 -19.05 -5.52
CA TYR A 260 1.46 -19.32 -6.43
C TYR A 260 2.76 -19.62 -5.67
N PHE A 261 3.05 -18.85 -4.61
CA PHE A 261 4.27 -19.00 -3.81
C PHE A 261 4.17 -20.02 -2.68
N MET A 262 2.99 -20.60 -2.43
CA MET A 262 2.85 -21.68 -1.46
C MET A 262 3.71 -22.88 -1.87
N ASP A 263 4.42 -23.44 -0.89
CA ASP A 263 5.18 -24.68 -1.04
C ASP A 263 4.19 -25.86 -0.99
N ASP A 264 3.69 -26.23 -2.16
CA ASP A 264 2.74 -27.32 -2.38
C ASP A 264 3.21 -28.24 -3.51
N GLU A 265 2.53 -29.37 -3.70
CA GLU A 265 2.87 -30.35 -4.74
C GLU A 265 2.43 -29.91 -6.15
N LYS A 266 1.87 -28.69 -6.31
CA LYS A 266 1.38 -28.22 -7.62
C LYS A 266 2.54 -27.84 -8.53
N LEU A 267 2.42 -28.23 -9.80
CA LEU A 267 3.36 -27.82 -10.83
C LEU A 267 3.19 -26.33 -11.17
N THR A 268 4.22 -25.71 -11.74
CA THR A 268 4.18 -24.28 -12.11
C THR A 268 3.12 -24.01 -13.19
N GLU A 269 2.89 -24.98 -14.06
CA GLU A 269 1.85 -24.99 -15.08
C GLU A 269 0.45 -24.92 -14.47
N ASP A 270 0.19 -25.72 -13.44
CA ASP A 270 -1.10 -25.73 -12.73
C ASP A 270 -1.33 -24.40 -12.00
N LYS A 271 -0.28 -23.87 -11.37
CA LYS A 271 -0.32 -22.54 -10.73
C LYS A 271 -0.59 -21.44 -11.76
N ASN A 272 0.02 -21.51 -12.94
CA ASN A 272 -0.23 -20.56 -14.02
C ASN A 272 -1.68 -20.67 -14.56
N ALA A 273 -2.22 -21.89 -14.66
CA ALA A 273 -3.62 -22.10 -15.05
C ALA A 273 -4.58 -21.49 -14.03
N ASP A 274 -4.29 -21.62 -12.72
CA ASP A 274 -5.07 -21.01 -11.65
C ASP A 274 -5.09 -19.46 -11.75
N LEU A 275 -3.97 -18.85 -12.16
CA LEU A 275 -3.87 -17.40 -12.40
C LEU A 275 -4.62 -16.99 -13.68
N GLU A 276 -4.45 -17.73 -14.78
CA GLU A 276 -5.11 -17.45 -16.06
C GLU A 276 -6.64 -17.54 -15.94
N GLN A 277 -7.14 -18.54 -15.21
CA GLN A 277 -8.56 -18.69 -14.94
C GLN A 277 -9.10 -17.43 -14.27
N TYR A 278 -8.44 -16.96 -13.21
CA TYR A 278 -8.90 -15.77 -12.49
C TYR A 278 -8.82 -14.49 -13.33
N LEU A 279 -7.76 -14.32 -14.12
CA LEU A 279 -7.68 -13.20 -15.08
C LEU A 279 -8.81 -13.26 -16.13
N SER A 280 -9.26 -14.46 -16.50
CA SER A 280 -10.41 -14.66 -17.38
C SER A 280 -11.72 -14.26 -16.70
N GLU A 281 -11.91 -14.62 -15.42
CA GLU A 281 -13.04 -14.17 -14.61
C GLU A 281 -13.09 -12.63 -14.49
N LEU A 282 -11.95 -11.98 -14.23
CA LEU A 282 -11.85 -10.51 -14.21
C LEU A 282 -12.25 -9.88 -15.55
N SER A 283 -11.88 -10.48 -16.68
CA SER A 283 -12.16 -9.93 -18.02
C SER A 283 -13.63 -9.99 -18.45
N VAL A 284 -14.43 -10.84 -17.79
CA VAL A 284 -15.88 -10.97 -18.07
C VAL A 284 -16.74 -10.39 -16.95
N MET A 285 -16.12 -9.81 -15.92
CA MET A 285 -16.80 -9.19 -14.80
C MET A 285 -17.65 -8.01 -15.27
N HIS A 286 -18.94 -7.98 -14.91
CA HIS A 286 -19.80 -6.84 -15.25
C HIS A 286 -19.39 -5.58 -14.49
N ILE A 287 -19.44 -4.42 -15.16
CA ILE A 287 -19.01 -3.13 -14.58
C ILE A 287 -19.78 -2.77 -13.30
N ASP A 288 -21.06 -3.15 -13.19
CA ASP A 288 -21.86 -2.90 -11.99
C ASP A 288 -21.28 -3.62 -10.76
N TYR A 289 -20.86 -4.88 -10.92
CA TYR A 289 -20.22 -5.62 -9.84
C TYR A 289 -18.80 -5.10 -9.59
N PHE A 290 -18.04 -4.80 -10.65
CA PHE A 290 -16.73 -4.18 -10.54
C PHE A 290 -16.77 -2.90 -9.69
N SER A 291 -17.77 -2.04 -9.92
CA SER A 291 -17.95 -0.78 -9.19
C SER A 291 -18.11 -0.98 -7.67
N THR A 292 -18.66 -2.11 -7.21
CA THR A 292 -18.86 -2.35 -5.77
C THR A 292 -17.56 -2.72 -5.05
N GLN A 293 -16.51 -3.06 -5.80
CA GLN A 293 -15.19 -3.45 -5.29
C GLN A 293 -14.28 -2.25 -5.00
N PHE A 294 -14.78 -1.01 -5.06
CA PHE A 294 -13.93 0.18 -4.86
C PHE A 294 -14.59 1.21 -3.95
N TYR A 295 -13.78 1.77 -3.07
CA TYR A 295 -14.07 2.95 -2.27
C TYR A 295 -12.73 3.61 -1.94
N ASP A 296 -12.76 4.89 -1.54
CA ASP A 296 -11.61 5.55 -0.96
C ASP A 296 -11.81 5.66 0.56
N SER A 297 -10.73 5.47 1.31
CA SER A 297 -10.71 5.67 2.77
C SER A 297 -9.32 6.04 3.26
N ALA A 298 -9.28 6.65 4.43
CA ALA A 298 -8.04 6.95 5.11
C ALA A 298 -7.50 5.71 5.86
N TYR A 299 -6.18 5.68 6.03
CA TYR A 299 -5.48 4.62 6.75
C TYR A 299 -4.57 5.25 7.80
N THR A 300 -4.65 4.75 9.03
CA THR A 300 -3.82 5.21 10.14
C THR A 300 -2.56 4.35 10.27
N PHE A 301 -2.65 3.06 10.00
CA PHE A 301 -1.53 2.13 10.08
C PHE A 301 -1.26 1.46 8.73
N SER A 302 0.03 1.29 8.42
CA SER A 302 0.45 0.42 7.33
C SER A 302 0.25 -1.05 7.71
N PRO A 303 -0.34 -1.88 6.83
CA PRO A 303 -0.42 -3.32 7.05
C PRO A 303 0.96 -3.99 6.97
N PHE A 304 1.92 -3.35 6.31
CA PHE A 304 3.25 -3.91 6.08
C PHE A 304 4.20 -3.63 7.24
N GLU A 305 5.07 -4.60 7.49
CA GLU A 305 6.22 -4.45 8.36
C GLU A 305 7.37 -3.79 7.59
N GLN A 306 8.14 -2.96 8.29
CA GLN A 306 9.27 -2.26 7.68
C GLN A 306 10.37 -3.25 7.32
N ALA A 307 10.67 -3.35 6.03
CA ALA A 307 11.74 -4.20 5.52
C ALA A 307 13.10 -3.50 5.64
N MET A 308 14.15 -4.31 5.83
CA MET A 308 15.52 -3.80 5.78
C MET A 308 15.93 -3.55 4.33
N HIS A 309 16.74 -2.51 4.08
CA HIS A 309 17.15 -2.19 2.72
C HIS A 309 17.95 -3.33 2.07
N ASP A 310 18.76 -4.06 2.85
CA ASP A 310 19.53 -5.22 2.39
C ASP A 310 18.64 -6.34 1.83
N GLU A 311 17.46 -6.57 2.41
CA GLU A 311 16.49 -7.55 1.91
C GLU A 311 15.96 -7.15 0.53
N ILE A 312 15.66 -5.85 0.36
CA ILE A 312 15.22 -5.29 -0.92
C ILE A 312 16.33 -5.37 -1.97
N ALA A 313 17.57 -5.00 -1.59
CA ALA A 313 18.73 -5.06 -2.46
C ALA A 313 19.01 -6.50 -2.94
N ALA A 314 18.92 -7.48 -2.04
CA ALA A 314 19.07 -8.89 -2.37
C ALA A 314 18.00 -9.37 -3.36
N PHE A 315 16.73 -9.00 -3.15
CA PHE A 315 15.64 -9.32 -4.08
C PHE A 315 15.85 -8.69 -5.47
N ILE A 316 16.29 -7.43 -5.53
CA ILE A 316 16.63 -6.76 -6.78
C ILE A 316 17.75 -7.53 -7.50
N ASP A 317 18.81 -7.93 -6.79
CA ASP A 317 19.95 -8.63 -7.39
C ASP A 317 19.61 -10.02 -7.92
N GLU A 318 18.78 -10.77 -7.18
CA GLU A 318 18.25 -12.05 -7.66
C GLU A 318 17.42 -11.85 -8.93
N SER A 319 16.54 -10.85 -8.94
CA SER A 319 15.67 -10.55 -10.08
C SER A 319 16.45 -10.09 -11.31
N LEU A 320 17.46 -9.23 -11.14
CA LEU A 320 18.37 -8.82 -12.21
C LEU A 320 19.21 -9.99 -12.75
N SER A 321 19.51 -10.99 -11.92
CA SER A 321 20.16 -12.23 -12.38
C SER A 321 19.26 -13.02 -13.34
N LYS A 322 17.94 -13.08 -13.07
CA LYS A 322 16.95 -13.69 -13.96
C LYS A 322 16.85 -12.91 -15.28
N VAL A 323 16.87 -11.57 -15.23
CA VAL A 323 16.93 -10.74 -16.46
C VAL A 323 18.15 -11.08 -17.31
N ARG A 324 19.35 -11.18 -16.71
CA ARG A 324 20.57 -11.57 -17.43
C ARG A 324 20.42 -12.94 -18.09
N TRP A 325 19.82 -13.90 -17.40
CA TRP A 325 19.56 -15.23 -17.95
C TRP A 325 18.65 -15.16 -19.19
N TYR A 326 17.52 -14.46 -19.13
CA TYR A 326 16.60 -14.35 -20.27
C TYR A 326 17.20 -13.57 -21.44
N LYS A 327 18.02 -12.54 -21.18
CA LYS A 327 18.77 -11.81 -22.21
C LYS A 327 19.73 -12.72 -22.96
N ASN A 328 20.46 -13.58 -22.25
CA ASN A 328 21.40 -14.53 -22.85
C ASN A 328 20.68 -15.63 -23.67
N ASN A 329 19.45 -16.00 -23.28
CA ASN A 329 18.62 -17.00 -23.95
C ASN A 329 17.69 -16.43 -25.04
N ARG A 330 17.83 -15.14 -25.39
CA ARG A 330 17.07 -14.44 -26.45
C ARG A 330 15.55 -14.38 -26.22
N SER A 331 15.10 -14.50 -24.98
CA SER A 331 13.68 -14.36 -24.60
C SER A 331 13.37 -12.91 -24.22
N ASN A 332 13.37 -12.01 -25.21
CA ASN A 332 13.35 -10.56 -24.93
C ASN A 332 12.03 -10.05 -24.32
N TYR A 333 10.90 -10.69 -24.60
CA TYR A 333 9.59 -10.24 -24.09
C TYR A 333 9.55 -10.13 -22.55
N VAL A 334 9.99 -11.19 -21.86
CA VAL A 334 9.88 -11.29 -20.41
C VAL A 334 10.80 -10.32 -19.67
N ILE A 335 11.83 -9.78 -20.32
CA ILE A 335 12.76 -8.82 -19.71
C ILE A 335 11.99 -7.60 -19.19
N SER A 336 11.17 -6.99 -20.05
CA SER A 336 10.34 -5.84 -19.69
C SER A 336 9.31 -6.16 -18.60
N VAL A 337 8.80 -7.40 -18.58
CA VAL A 337 7.85 -7.90 -17.58
C VAL A 337 8.54 -8.06 -16.22
N ILE A 338 9.75 -8.62 -16.17
CA ILE A 338 10.51 -8.78 -14.93
C ILE A 338 10.84 -7.43 -14.33
N TYR A 339 11.21 -6.43 -15.13
CA TYR A 339 11.43 -5.08 -14.60
C TYR A 339 10.16 -4.53 -13.94
N ARG A 340 8.99 -4.62 -14.58
CA ARG A 340 7.72 -4.20 -13.95
C ARG A 340 7.43 -4.99 -12.67
N TYR A 341 7.66 -6.30 -12.72
CA TYR A 341 7.46 -7.20 -11.59
C TYR A 341 8.28 -6.80 -10.37
N ILE A 342 9.54 -6.38 -10.53
CA ILE A 342 10.41 -5.98 -9.40
C ILE A 342 9.75 -4.87 -8.58
N SER A 343 9.37 -3.74 -9.22
CA SER A 343 8.75 -2.63 -8.48
C SER A 343 7.44 -3.03 -7.83
N LEU A 344 6.57 -3.72 -8.58
CA LEU A 344 5.24 -4.09 -8.11
C LEU A 344 5.31 -5.11 -6.97
N TYR A 345 6.21 -6.08 -7.05
CA TYR A 345 6.42 -7.07 -5.99
C TYR A 345 6.94 -6.41 -4.72
N ILE A 346 7.92 -5.50 -4.84
CA ILE A 346 8.47 -4.81 -3.67
C ILE A 346 7.38 -3.95 -3.00
N LEU A 347 6.63 -3.18 -3.80
CA LEU A 347 5.54 -2.33 -3.32
C LEU A 347 4.36 -3.11 -2.71
N TYR A 348 4.19 -4.38 -3.07
CA TYR A 348 3.13 -5.23 -2.57
C TYR A 348 3.50 -5.96 -1.26
N ASN A 349 4.76 -6.36 -1.10
CA ASN A 349 5.16 -7.25 0.00
C ASN A 349 5.84 -6.55 1.19
N TYR A 350 6.40 -5.37 1.00
CA TYR A 350 7.28 -4.76 2.00
C TYR A 350 6.81 -3.38 2.48
N GLY A 351 7.01 -3.10 3.76
CA GLY A 351 6.94 -1.75 4.30
C GLY A 351 8.23 -1.03 3.98
N LEU A 352 8.13 0.04 3.18
CA LEU A 352 9.29 0.72 2.62
C LEU A 352 9.53 2.07 3.29
N HIS A 353 10.80 2.47 3.36
CA HIS A 353 11.14 3.86 3.63
C HIS A 353 10.47 4.77 2.58
N PRO A 354 9.87 5.92 2.94
CA PRO A 354 9.12 6.76 2.01
C PRO A 354 9.89 7.15 0.73
N SER A 355 11.19 7.45 0.86
CA SER A 355 12.08 7.69 -0.29
C SER A 355 12.06 6.55 -1.31
N LEU A 356 12.25 5.30 -0.84
CA LEU A 356 12.28 4.12 -1.71
C LEU A 356 10.91 3.83 -2.31
N ARG A 357 9.83 4.00 -1.53
CA ARG A 357 8.45 3.85 -2.02
C ARG A 357 8.19 4.79 -3.20
N ASN A 358 8.62 6.05 -3.10
CA ASN A 358 8.42 7.04 -4.15
C ASN A 358 9.25 6.72 -5.41
N LEU A 359 10.49 6.25 -5.25
CA LEU A 359 11.32 5.85 -6.37
C LEU A 359 10.75 4.61 -7.09
N LEU A 360 10.24 3.62 -6.37
CA LEU A 360 9.58 2.47 -6.98
C LEU A 360 8.26 2.87 -7.65
N HIS A 361 7.51 3.81 -7.05
CA HIS A 361 6.33 4.39 -7.69
C HIS A 361 6.69 5.10 -9.01
N LEU A 362 7.77 5.90 -9.02
CA LEU A 362 8.29 6.56 -10.23
C LEU A 362 8.56 5.58 -11.37
N HIS A 363 9.11 4.40 -11.04
CA HIS A 363 9.30 3.35 -12.02
C HIS A 363 7.96 2.82 -12.57
N VAL A 364 6.96 2.62 -11.72
CA VAL A 364 5.60 2.24 -12.13
C VAL A 364 4.97 3.32 -13.03
N GLU A 365 5.16 4.60 -12.72
CA GLU A 365 4.66 5.73 -13.53
C GLU A 365 5.23 5.74 -14.94
N ILE A 366 6.50 5.39 -15.10
CA ILE A 366 7.16 5.28 -16.41
C ILE A 366 6.57 4.13 -17.22
N TYR A 367 6.41 2.95 -16.61
CA TYR A 367 5.86 1.79 -17.33
C TYR A 367 4.38 1.93 -17.64
N ALA A 368 3.58 2.45 -16.72
CA ALA A 368 2.14 2.65 -16.86
C ALA A 368 1.79 4.09 -17.27
N SER A 369 2.67 4.76 -18.03
CA SER A 369 2.52 6.20 -18.35
C SER A 369 1.20 6.55 -19.04
N ASP A 370 0.58 5.60 -19.76
CA ASP A 370 -0.73 5.76 -20.39
C ASP A 370 -1.87 5.85 -19.35
N PHE A 371 -1.79 5.05 -18.28
CA PHE A 371 -2.70 5.14 -17.15
C PHE A 371 -2.56 6.48 -16.42
N PHE A 372 -1.33 6.86 -16.07
CA PHE A 372 -1.06 8.12 -15.37
C PHE A 372 -1.48 9.34 -16.20
N GLN A 373 -1.23 9.30 -17.52
CA GLN A 373 -1.73 10.34 -18.42
C GLN A 373 -3.26 10.43 -18.42
N ALA A 374 -3.96 9.28 -18.40
CA ALA A 374 -5.41 9.26 -18.44
C ALA A 374 -6.08 9.71 -17.13
N VAL A 375 -5.40 9.58 -15.98
CA VAL A 375 -5.83 10.18 -14.70
C VAL A 375 -5.41 11.65 -14.55
N GLY A 376 -4.74 12.23 -15.55
CA GLY A 376 -4.41 13.65 -15.63
C GLY A 376 -2.99 14.02 -15.21
N GLU A 377 -2.10 13.06 -15.05
CA GLU A 377 -0.70 13.30 -14.72
C GLU A 377 0.18 13.53 -15.97
N ALA A 378 1.31 14.21 -15.79
CA ALA A 378 2.25 14.45 -16.86
C ALA A 378 2.95 13.12 -17.25
N PRO A 379 2.96 12.73 -18.53
CA PRO A 379 3.60 11.49 -18.95
C PRO A 379 5.13 11.58 -18.78
N LEU A 380 5.70 10.51 -18.22
CA LEU A 380 7.15 10.39 -18.05
C LEU A 380 7.81 9.65 -19.22
N TYR A 381 7.04 8.85 -19.96
CA TYR A 381 7.51 8.08 -21.09
C TYR A 381 6.41 7.95 -22.15
N ASP A 382 6.71 8.33 -23.38
CA ASP A 382 5.80 8.16 -24.51
C ASP A 382 6.06 6.80 -25.17
N ARG A 383 5.09 5.88 -25.07
CA ARG A 383 5.17 4.54 -25.67
C ARG A 383 5.23 4.54 -27.20
N THR A 384 4.72 5.58 -27.86
CA THR A 384 4.68 5.70 -29.33
C THR A 384 6.02 6.18 -29.86
N THR A 385 6.54 7.27 -29.30
CA THR A 385 7.81 7.86 -29.73
C THR A 385 9.02 7.21 -29.06
N LYS A 386 8.81 6.47 -27.96
CA LYS A 386 9.83 5.84 -27.10
C LYS A 386 10.78 6.86 -26.48
N ILE A 387 10.27 8.02 -26.11
CA ILE A 387 11.04 9.14 -25.56
C ILE A 387 10.69 9.33 -24.08
N PHE A 388 11.70 9.57 -23.25
CA PHE A 388 11.58 9.90 -21.84
C PHE A 388 11.48 11.40 -21.62
N ASN A 389 10.75 11.80 -20.58
CA ASN A 389 10.84 13.15 -20.02
C ASN A 389 11.96 13.19 -18.96
N GLU A 390 13.22 13.21 -19.42
CA GLU A 390 14.41 13.09 -18.59
C GLU A 390 14.45 14.14 -17.46
N THR A 391 14.12 15.40 -17.78
CA THR A 391 14.09 16.51 -16.82
C THR A 391 13.12 16.24 -15.67
N LEU A 392 11.90 15.79 -15.98
CA LEU A 392 10.89 15.52 -14.97
C LEU A 392 11.23 14.27 -14.14
N ILE A 393 11.81 13.24 -14.76
CA ILE A 393 12.27 12.04 -14.06
C ILE A 393 13.40 12.41 -13.08
N ALA A 394 14.40 13.18 -13.52
CA ALA A 394 15.50 13.64 -12.66
C ALA A 394 14.99 14.48 -11.48
N GLN A 395 14.02 15.37 -11.72
CA GLN A 395 13.36 16.14 -10.66
C GLN A 395 12.68 15.21 -9.64
N ARG A 396 11.92 14.21 -10.08
CA ARG A 396 11.21 13.29 -9.17
C ARG A 396 12.15 12.40 -8.35
N ILE A 397 13.29 11.99 -8.93
CA ILE A 397 14.34 11.27 -8.19
C ILE A 397 14.85 12.14 -7.04
N ARG A 398 15.20 13.39 -7.34
CA ARG A 398 15.72 14.35 -6.36
C ARG A 398 14.71 14.63 -5.24
N GLU A 399 13.46 14.92 -5.60
CA GLU A 399 12.38 15.15 -4.63
C GLU A 399 12.08 13.93 -3.73
N SER A 400 12.42 12.73 -4.19
CA SER A 400 12.29 11.50 -3.40
C SER A 400 13.45 11.29 -2.42
N ILE A 401 14.59 11.93 -2.63
CA ILE A 401 15.84 11.70 -1.88
C ILE A 401 16.14 12.86 -0.93
N GLU A 402 16.13 14.11 -1.44
CA GLU A 402 16.57 15.30 -0.72
C GLU A 402 16.00 15.46 0.69
N PRO A 403 14.69 15.22 0.96
CA PRO A 403 14.12 15.39 2.30
C PRO A 403 14.79 14.53 3.38
N TYR A 404 15.46 13.46 2.99
CA TYR A 404 16.02 12.46 3.90
C TYR A 404 17.56 12.51 4.01
N THR A 405 18.22 13.29 3.17
CA THR A 405 19.70 13.38 3.11
C THR A 405 20.35 13.91 4.40
N ALA A 406 19.64 14.75 5.16
CA ALA A 406 20.12 15.25 6.44
C ALA A 406 20.24 14.13 7.49
N ARG A 407 19.36 13.12 7.43
CA ARG A 407 19.34 11.95 8.32
C ARG A 407 20.28 10.85 7.84
N TYR A 408 20.36 10.64 6.52
CA TYR A 408 21.12 9.55 5.90
C TYR A 408 22.21 10.11 4.99
N LYS A 409 23.46 10.22 5.49
CA LYS A 409 24.58 10.82 4.73
C LYS A 409 24.99 10.02 3.48
N GLY A 410 24.71 8.72 3.45
CA GLY A 410 24.99 7.87 2.29
C GLY A 410 23.94 7.95 1.19
N LEU A 411 22.78 8.58 1.46
CA LEU A 411 21.70 8.73 0.50
C LEU A 411 21.99 9.88 -0.46
N ASN A 412 22.23 9.56 -1.74
CA ASN A 412 22.65 10.51 -2.76
C ASN A 412 21.72 10.50 -3.98
N ASP A 413 21.52 11.67 -4.59
CA ASP A 413 20.82 11.80 -5.88
C ASP A 413 21.60 11.04 -6.97
N PHE A 414 20.91 10.14 -7.67
CA PHE A 414 21.48 9.31 -8.73
C PHE A 414 20.93 9.63 -10.12
N SER A 415 20.18 10.72 -10.28
CA SER A 415 19.53 11.08 -11.55
C SER A 415 20.48 11.16 -12.74
N GLU A 416 21.73 11.62 -12.54
CA GLU A 416 22.76 11.70 -13.59
C GLU A 416 23.29 10.32 -14.05
N HIS A 417 23.03 9.24 -13.29
CA HIS A 417 23.49 7.89 -13.59
C HIS A 417 22.45 7.02 -14.33
N ILE A 418 21.31 7.62 -14.70
CA ILE A 418 20.23 6.91 -15.39
C ILE A 418 20.46 6.88 -16.89
N ASN A 419 20.21 5.72 -17.51
CA ASN A 419 20.33 5.52 -18.94
C ASN A 419 18.97 5.58 -19.65
N TYR A 420 18.72 6.64 -20.41
CA TYR A 420 17.45 6.88 -21.10
C TYR A 420 17.39 6.33 -22.53
N SER A 421 18.29 5.41 -22.92
CA SER A 421 18.34 4.89 -24.31
C SER A 421 17.07 4.13 -24.71
N ASP A 422 16.54 3.30 -23.81
CA ASP A 422 15.26 2.59 -23.94
C ASP A 422 14.80 2.13 -22.55
N LEU A 423 13.59 1.55 -22.45
CA LEU A 423 13.02 1.09 -21.19
C LEU A 423 13.86 0.03 -20.47
N ASP A 424 14.55 -0.85 -21.20
CA ASP A 424 15.33 -1.92 -20.59
C ASP A 424 16.62 -1.35 -19.97
N HIS A 425 17.29 -0.44 -20.67
CA HIS A 425 18.47 0.25 -20.15
C HIS A 425 18.11 1.21 -19.00
N PHE A 426 16.96 1.89 -19.11
CA PHE A 426 16.42 2.70 -18.02
C PHE A 426 16.23 1.85 -16.77
N SER A 427 15.44 0.78 -16.84
CA SER A 427 15.18 -0.08 -15.69
C SER A 427 16.44 -0.72 -15.12
N GLN A 428 17.33 -1.21 -15.97
CA GLN A 428 18.59 -1.79 -15.52
C GLN A 428 19.42 -0.80 -14.73
N SER A 429 19.61 0.43 -15.25
CA SER A 429 20.38 1.47 -14.56
C SER A 429 19.66 1.92 -13.28
N PHE A 430 18.34 2.10 -13.33
CA PHE A 430 17.50 2.50 -12.19
C PHE A 430 17.62 1.53 -11.02
N TYR A 431 17.43 0.22 -11.25
CA TYR A 431 17.53 -0.78 -10.18
C TYR A 431 18.95 -0.95 -9.64
N LEU A 432 19.97 -0.76 -10.47
CA LEU A 432 21.36 -0.75 -10.00
C LEU A 432 21.62 0.42 -9.05
N GLN A 433 20.97 1.57 -9.24
CA GLN A 433 21.05 2.68 -8.28
C GLN A 433 20.24 2.38 -7.02
N LEU A 434 18.99 1.88 -7.16
CA LEU A 434 18.11 1.63 -6.02
C LEU A 434 18.70 0.68 -4.98
N LYS A 435 19.36 -0.40 -5.41
CA LYS A 435 19.93 -1.38 -4.48
C LYS A 435 21.16 -0.88 -3.71
N ASN A 436 21.74 0.26 -4.14
CA ASN A 436 22.93 0.85 -3.54
C ASN A 436 22.58 2.07 -2.68
N LEU A 437 21.30 2.34 -2.42
CA LEU A 437 20.90 3.42 -1.53
C LEU A 437 21.29 3.07 -0.09
N ASP A 438 21.80 4.07 0.64
CA ASP A 438 22.26 3.86 2.00
C ASP A 438 21.38 4.65 2.99
N TYR A 439 20.62 3.89 3.77
CA TYR A 439 19.73 4.39 4.84
C TYR A 439 20.36 4.25 6.24
N THR A 440 21.68 4.17 6.34
CA THR A 440 22.36 4.14 7.64
C THR A 440 22.26 5.50 8.34
N GLU A 441 21.75 5.50 9.58
CA GLU A 441 21.60 6.71 10.41
C GLU A 441 22.93 7.15 11.03
N LEU A 442 22.97 8.42 11.46
CA LEU A 442 24.09 9.03 12.19
C LEU A 442 24.21 8.57 13.65
#